data_AF-A0A5B8VSH7-F1
#
_entry.id   AF-A0A5B8VSH7-F1
#
_cell.length_a   1.000
_cell.length_b   1.000
_cell.length_c   1.000
_cell.angle_alpha   90.00
_cell.angle_beta   90.00
_cell.angle_gamma   90.00
#
_symmetry.space_group_name_H-M   'P 1'
#
loop_
_entity.id
_entity.type
_entity.pdbx_description
1 polymer ?
#
loop_
_entity_poly.entity_id
_entity_poly.type
_entity_poly.pdbx_seq_one_letter_code
_entity_poly.pdbx_strand_id
1 'polypeptide(L)'
;MKTIMKIIINMKGIIKRVMTTKVKIKFNCVVIASMVLIGASLNSCSKVLDLTPQDAISEDAVWTDPALTQVFVNQIYRESVLTFKDAGYSWGAQTDELYSNFNWCNENEYVLGQATPDNQSSSFPLNYSSTINFWSTLYSTIQKTNIFFQNIEKVDTTGAAADISNMKGEVHFLRALCYFELLKRFGGVPLITKVYTSADKTFTEARASWDETRDYILSEITAAIALLPKAYASSSDNGKATIGACLALKSRLLLYAASPAYNPTNDRSRWQAAADAAKAVIDLGQYALYGEASDQSLNKVFLDPFNSEVIFARVFSGTSFEDRYNTVFRDLSQMVIMAIVPIMSWSKWLKLSK
;
A
#
# COMPACT_ATOMS: atom_id res chain seq x y z
N MET A 1 -63.35 3.62 -87.12
CA MET A 1 -63.57 4.14 -85.75
C MET A 1 -63.06 3.21 -84.62
N LYS A 2 -63.43 1.92 -84.58
CA LYS A 2 -63.02 1.00 -83.48
C LYS A 2 -61.50 0.81 -83.30
N THR A 3 -60.71 0.84 -84.39
CA THR A 3 -59.25 0.64 -84.35
C THR A 3 -58.50 1.83 -83.73
N ILE A 4 -58.91 3.06 -84.05
CA ILE A 4 -58.29 4.30 -83.53
C ILE A 4 -58.54 4.43 -82.02
N MET A 5 -59.75 4.07 -81.57
CA MET A 5 -60.10 4.13 -80.15
C MET A 5 -59.29 3.14 -79.30
N LYS A 6 -58.96 1.97 -79.85
CA LYS A 6 -58.10 0.96 -79.20
C LYS A 6 -56.66 1.46 -79.03
N ILE A 7 -56.12 2.17 -80.03
CA ILE A 7 -54.77 2.75 -79.98
C ILE A 7 -54.69 3.85 -78.92
N ILE A 8 -55.69 4.75 -78.86
CA ILE A 8 -55.72 5.84 -77.87
C ILE A 8 -55.80 5.30 -76.43
N ILE A 9 -56.60 4.25 -76.20
CA ILE A 9 -56.69 3.61 -74.87
C ILE A 9 -55.34 2.97 -74.49
N ASN A 10 -54.69 2.30 -75.43
CA ASN A 10 -53.39 1.67 -75.18
C ASN A 10 -52.31 2.72 -74.90
N MET A 11 -52.32 3.84 -75.64
CA MET A 11 -51.38 4.95 -75.46
C MET A 11 -51.58 5.66 -74.11
N LYS A 12 -52.84 5.87 -73.67
CA LYS A 12 -53.15 6.39 -72.33
C LYS A 12 -52.68 5.43 -71.22
N GLY A 13 -52.80 4.11 -71.43
CA GLY A 13 -52.29 3.09 -70.52
C GLY A 13 -50.77 3.11 -70.37
N ILE A 14 -50.04 3.25 -71.49
CA ILE A 14 -48.58 3.33 -71.52
C ILE A 14 -48.10 4.63 -70.83
N ILE A 15 -48.71 5.77 -71.12
CA ILE A 15 -48.38 7.06 -70.49
C ILE A 15 -48.59 6.99 -68.97
N LYS A 16 -49.71 6.42 -68.51
CA LYS A 16 -50.00 6.26 -67.07
C LYS A 16 -48.96 5.36 -66.38
N ARG A 17 -48.52 4.27 -67.02
CA ARG A 17 -47.45 3.39 -66.52
C ARG A 17 -46.11 4.10 -66.44
N VAL A 18 -45.71 4.85 -67.48
CA VAL A 18 -44.44 5.59 -67.49
C VAL A 18 -44.41 6.68 -66.40
N MET A 19 -45.52 7.40 -66.19
CA MET A 19 -45.60 8.39 -65.12
C MET A 19 -45.55 7.77 -63.71
N THR A 20 -46.26 6.65 -63.48
CA THR A 20 -46.21 5.96 -62.18
C THR A 20 -44.85 5.35 -61.88
N THR A 21 -44.13 4.85 -62.89
CA THR A 21 -42.75 4.35 -62.72
C THR A 21 -41.78 5.47 -62.36
N LYS A 22 -41.87 6.64 -63.01
CA LYS A 22 -41.01 7.80 -62.69
C LYS A 22 -41.25 8.34 -61.27
N VAL A 23 -42.50 8.34 -60.80
CA VAL A 23 -42.84 8.76 -59.42
C VAL A 23 -42.31 7.75 -58.39
N LYS A 24 -42.43 6.45 -58.65
CA LYS A 24 -41.88 5.40 -57.76
C LYS A 24 -40.35 5.46 -57.68
N ILE A 25 -39.66 5.73 -58.78
CA ILE A 25 -38.19 5.87 -58.78
C ILE A 25 -37.76 7.10 -57.97
N LYS A 26 -38.43 8.26 -58.13
CA LYS A 26 -38.12 9.45 -57.33
C LYS A 26 -38.41 9.25 -55.84
N PHE A 27 -39.51 8.57 -55.49
CA PHE A 27 -39.85 8.26 -54.10
C PHE A 27 -38.81 7.30 -53.47
N ASN A 28 -38.40 6.26 -54.18
CA ASN A 28 -37.38 5.33 -53.70
C ASN A 28 -36.00 6.00 -53.55
N CYS A 29 -35.61 6.91 -54.46
CA CYS A 29 -34.37 7.67 -54.31
C CYS A 29 -34.40 8.60 -53.09
N VAL A 30 -35.55 9.23 -52.78
CA VAL A 30 -35.71 10.06 -51.57
C VAL A 30 -35.65 9.20 -50.30
N VAL A 31 -36.29 8.02 -50.29
CA VAL A 31 -36.23 7.10 -49.15
C VAL A 31 -34.81 6.57 -48.92
N ILE A 32 -34.08 6.22 -49.97
CA ILE A 32 -32.69 5.77 -49.88
C ILE A 32 -31.78 6.92 -49.40
N ALA A 33 -31.95 8.13 -49.92
CA ALA A 33 -31.18 9.30 -49.47
C ALA A 33 -31.43 9.63 -47.99
N SER A 34 -32.68 9.51 -47.52
CA SER A 34 -33.04 9.69 -46.11
C SER A 34 -32.46 8.60 -45.21
N MET A 35 -32.44 7.34 -45.65
CA MET A 35 -31.80 6.25 -44.89
C MET A 35 -30.28 6.40 -44.80
N VAL A 36 -29.63 6.90 -45.85
CA VAL A 36 -28.17 7.16 -45.85
C VAL A 36 -27.83 8.33 -44.92
N LEU A 37 -28.65 9.38 -44.88
CA LEU A 37 -28.47 10.49 -43.92
C LEU A 37 -28.65 10.06 -42.46
N ILE A 38 -29.60 9.16 -42.18
CA ILE A 38 -29.83 8.61 -40.83
C ILE A 38 -28.73 7.61 -40.44
N GLY A 39 -28.14 6.89 -41.39
CA GLY A 39 -26.99 6.01 -41.13
C GLY A 39 -25.69 6.76 -40.82
N ALA A 40 -25.50 7.95 -41.40
CA ALA A 40 -24.31 8.78 -41.18
C ALA A 40 -24.30 9.48 -39.81
N SER A 41 -25.46 9.74 -39.20
CA SER A 41 -25.56 10.40 -37.89
C SER A 41 -25.31 9.46 -36.70
N LEU A 42 -25.28 8.14 -36.90
CA LEU A 42 -25.04 7.16 -35.83
C LEU A 42 -23.55 6.93 -35.51
N ASN A 43 -22.62 7.42 -36.33
CA ASN A 43 -21.17 7.25 -36.13
C ASN A 43 -20.47 8.44 -35.44
N SER A 44 -21.18 9.53 -35.14
CA SER A 44 -20.58 10.76 -34.58
C SER A 44 -20.54 10.81 -33.05
N CYS A 45 -21.16 9.85 -32.35
CA CYS A 45 -21.28 9.87 -30.88
C CYS A 45 -20.35 8.90 -30.13
N SER A 46 -19.27 8.41 -30.75
CA SER A 46 -18.29 7.57 -30.03
C SER A 46 -17.40 8.37 -29.07
N LYS A 47 -17.10 9.64 -29.36
CA LYS A 47 -16.19 10.48 -28.54
C LYS A 47 -16.82 11.06 -27.26
N VAL A 48 -18.14 10.98 -27.10
CA VAL A 48 -18.84 11.43 -25.88
C VAL A 48 -18.84 10.35 -24.79
N LEU A 49 -18.53 9.10 -25.17
CA LEU A 49 -18.52 7.97 -24.24
C LEU A 49 -17.13 7.69 -23.67
N ASP A 50 -16.06 8.14 -24.34
CA ASP A 50 -14.67 8.10 -23.85
C ASP A 50 -14.37 9.36 -23.02
N LEU A 51 -15.15 9.59 -21.96
CA LEU A 51 -14.83 10.64 -20.99
C LEU A 51 -13.76 10.11 -20.05
N THR A 52 -12.56 10.69 -20.12
CA THR A 52 -11.60 10.56 -19.03
C THR A 52 -12.22 11.17 -17.77
N PRO A 53 -12.18 10.49 -16.61
CA PRO A 53 -12.70 11.08 -15.38
C PRO A 53 -12.00 12.42 -15.14
N GLN A 54 -12.77 13.50 -15.06
CA GLN A 54 -12.22 14.84 -14.80
C GLN A 54 -11.90 15.02 -13.31
N ASP A 55 -12.49 14.17 -12.46
CA ASP A 55 -12.45 14.26 -11.00
C ASP A 55 -11.53 13.19 -10.39
N ALA A 56 -10.94 12.32 -11.21
CA ALA A 56 -10.06 11.24 -10.78
C ALA A 56 -8.90 11.06 -11.75
N ILE A 57 -7.73 10.72 -11.22
CA ILE A 57 -6.56 10.37 -12.03
C ILE A 57 -6.83 8.99 -12.65
N SER A 58 -6.70 8.85 -13.97
CA SER A 58 -6.86 7.54 -14.62
C SER A 58 -5.73 6.60 -14.19
N GLU A 59 -6.03 5.30 -14.09
CA GLU A 59 -5.04 4.29 -13.71
C GLU A 59 -3.81 4.33 -14.64
N ASP A 60 -4.02 4.51 -15.94
CA ASP A 60 -2.95 4.64 -16.92
C ASP A 60 -2.09 5.90 -16.73
N ALA A 61 -2.67 7.01 -16.26
CA ALA A 61 -1.91 8.24 -15.99
C ALA A 61 -0.97 8.06 -14.78
N VAL A 62 -1.39 7.32 -13.75
CA VAL A 62 -0.53 7.04 -12.58
C VAL A 62 0.77 6.36 -12.99
N TRP A 63 0.70 5.41 -13.93
CA TRP A 63 1.82 4.57 -14.35
C TRP A 63 2.62 5.14 -15.52
N THR A 64 2.39 6.40 -15.90
CA THR A 64 3.18 7.11 -16.92
C THR A 64 3.98 8.27 -16.33
N ASP A 65 3.44 8.95 -15.30
CA ASP A 65 4.10 10.06 -14.62
C ASP A 65 4.76 9.60 -13.30
N PRO A 66 6.10 9.76 -13.14
CA PRO A 66 6.80 9.47 -11.89
C PRO A 66 6.24 10.17 -10.66
N ALA A 67 5.75 11.42 -10.80
CA ALA A 67 5.19 12.17 -9.68
C ALA A 67 3.86 11.57 -9.20
N LEU A 68 3.00 11.14 -10.13
CA LEU A 68 1.75 10.44 -9.80
C LEU A 68 2.01 9.05 -9.21
N THR A 69 3.02 8.35 -9.73
CA THR A 69 3.50 7.09 -9.13
C THR A 69 3.97 7.31 -7.69
N GLN A 70 4.71 8.37 -7.40
CA GLN A 70 5.14 8.69 -6.03
C GLN A 70 3.95 8.96 -5.10
N VAL A 71 2.88 9.60 -5.59
CA VAL A 71 1.64 9.78 -4.81
C VAL A 71 1.01 8.43 -4.45
N PHE A 72 1.01 7.47 -5.39
CA PHE A 72 0.55 6.11 -5.11
C PHE A 72 1.41 5.42 -4.03
N VAL A 73 2.74 5.56 -4.10
CA VAL A 73 3.67 5.06 -3.07
C VAL A 73 3.41 5.72 -1.71
N ASN A 74 3.14 7.02 -1.67
CA ASN A 74 2.81 7.74 -0.44
C ASN A 74 1.52 7.20 0.22
N GLN A 75 0.55 6.73 -0.57
CA GLN A 75 -0.62 6.05 -0.02
C GLN A 75 -0.26 4.72 0.65
N ILE A 76 0.67 3.95 0.06
CA ILE A 76 1.17 2.71 0.68
C ILE A 76 1.83 3.03 2.03
N TYR A 77 2.67 4.07 2.11
CA TYR A 77 3.25 4.53 3.39
C TYR A 77 2.17 4.88 4.43
N ARG A 78 1.15 5.65 4.03
CA ARG A 78 0.06 6.06 4.92
C ARG A 78 -0.65 4.88 5.58
N GLU A 79 -0.78 3.76 4.85
CA GLU A 79 -1.55 2.60 5.29
C GLU A 79 -0.71 1.50 5.95
N SER A 80 0.56 1.37 5.59
CA SER A 80 1.49 0.35 6.11
C SER A 80 2.07 0.68 7.47
N VAL A 81 2.30 1.97 7.77
CA VAL A 81 2.82 2.41 9.07
C VAL A 81 1.66 2.56 10.05
N LEU A 82 1.40 1.47 10.78
CA LEU A 82 0.23 1.30 11.67
C LEU A 82 0.32 2.07 13.00
N THR A 83 1.43 2.75 13.29
CA THR A 83 1.76 3.37 14.59
C THR A 83 0.63 4.24 15.18
N PHE A 84 -0.24 4.82 14.35
CA PHE A 84 -1.36 5.66 14.80
C PHE A 84 -2.75 5.06 14.58
N LYS A 85 -2.87 3.94 13.88
CA LYS A 85 -4.11 3.13 13.96
C LYS A 85 -4.24 2.43 15.31
N ASP A 86 -3.12 2.33 16.04
CA ASP A 86 -3.07 1.94 17.45
C ASP A 86 -3.32 3.15 18.40
N ALA A 87 -3.58 4.35 17.88
CA ALA A 87 -4.15 5.52 18.57
C ALA A 87 -3.56 5.91 19.94
N GLY A 88 -2.25 5.81 20.18
CA GLY A 88 -1.71 6.14 21.51
C GLY A 88 -1.94 5.05 22.56
N TYR A 89 -2.75 4.03 22.25
CA TYR A 89 -2.99 2.86 23.10
C TYR A 89 -2.07 1.76 22.58
N SER A 90 -0.83 1.82 23.04
CA SER A 90 0.18 0.86 22.62
C SER A 90 -0.18 -0.56 23.07
N TRP A 91 0.52 -1.54 22.50
CA TRP A 91 0.61 -2.90 23.06
C TRP A 91 0.89 -2.90 24.57
N GLY A 92 1.48 -1.83 25.12
CA GLY A 92 1.67 -1.64 26.55
C GLY A 92 0.37 -1.75 27.36
N ALA A 93 -0.77 -1.30 26.82
CA ALA A 93 -2.09 -1.42 27.47
C ALA A 93 -2.67 -2.85 27.42
N GLN A 94 -2.06 -3.74 26.64
CA GLN A 94 -2.35 -5.18 26.59
C GLN A 94 -1.35 -5.97 27.46
N THR A 95 -0.45 -5.28 28.14
CA THR A 95 0.55 -5.82 29.08
C THR A 95 0.38 -5.17 30.45
N ASP A 96 1.30 -5.41 31.37
CA ASP A 96 1.35 -4.77 32.69
C ASP A 96 2.00 -3.36 32.67
N GLU A 97 2.39 -2.85 31.50
CA GLU A 97 3.04 -1.54 31.36
C GLU A 97 2.09 -0.34 31.43
N LEU A 98 0.88 -0.46 30.84
CA LEU A 98 -0.09 0.63 30.75
C LEU A 98 -1.51 0.13 31.08
N TYR A 99 -2.40 1.05 31.44
CA TYR A 99 -3.81 0.75 31.69
C TYR A 99 -4.69 1.76 30.95
N SER A 100 -5.72 1.27 30.24
CA SER A 100 -6.72 2.15 29.63
C SER A 100 -7.74 2.58 30.68
N ASN A 101 -7.82 3.89 30.93
CA ASN A 101 -8.78 4.48 31.87
C ASN A 101 -10.23 4.46 31.36
N PHE A 102 -10.47 3.93 30.16
CA PHE A 102 -11.74 3.91 29.46
C PHE A 102 -12.29 2.47 29.40
N ASN A 103 -13.47 2.23 29.97
CA ASN A 103 -14.10 0.90 30.04
C ASN A 103 -14.59 0.31 28.70
N TRP A 104 -14.45 1.06 27.61
CA TRP A 104 -14.92 0.76 26.26
C TRP A 104 -13.74 0.49 25.31
N CYS A 105 -12.52 0.48 25.84
CA CYS A 105 -11.29 0.09 25.18
C CYS A 105 -11.12 -1.43 25.23
N ASN A 106 -10.97 -2.06 24.06
CA ASN A 106 -10.86 -3.52 23.94
C ASN A 106 -9.53 -4.07 24.48
N GLU A 107 -8.55 -3.22 24.74
CA GLU A 107 -7.31 -3.53 25.44
C GLU A 107 -7.57 -4.10 26.84
N ASN A 108 -8.63 -3.62 27.51
CA ASN A 108 -9.01 -4.13 28.82
C ASN A 108 -9.44 -5.60 28.76
N GLU A 109 -9.90 -6.10 27.61
CA GLU A 109 -10.23 -7.53 27.44
C GLU A 109 -8.99 -8.41 27.66
N TYR A 110 -7.78 -7.93 27.30
CA TYR A 110 -6.54 -8.66 27.55
C TYR A 110 -6.17 -8.68 29.02
N VAL A 111 -6.20 -7.51 29.67
CA VAL A 111 -5.88 -7.36 31.10
C VAL A 111 -6.87 -8.11 31.98
N LEU A 112 -8.15 -8.17 31.58
CA LEU A 112 -9.22 -8.89 32.28
C LEU A 112 -9.26 -10.39 31.95
N GLY A 113 -8.46 -10.87 30.99
CA GLY A 113 -8.49 -12.27 30.55
C GLY A 113 -9.77 -12.66 29.80
N GLN A 114 -10.44 -11.69 29.18
CA GLN A 114 -11.69 -11.83 28.43
C GLN A 114 -11.47 -11.81 26.90
N ALA A 115 -10.23 -11.65 26.44
CA ALA A 115 -9.89 -11.66 25.02
C ALA A 115 -10.30 -12.99 24.34
N THR A 116 -11.11 -12.88 23.29
CA THR A 116 -11.55 -13.95 22.39
C THR A 116 -11.24 -13.57 20.94
N PRO A 117 -11.23 -14.49 19.98
CA PRO A 117 -11.08 -14.14 18.57
C PRO A 117 -12.16 -13.16 18.05
N ASP A 118 -13.36 -13.20 18.63
CA ASP A 118 -14.53 -12.45 18.16
C ASP A 118 -14.61 -11.01 18.70
N ASN A 119 -13.98 -10.72 19.85
CA ASN A 119 -13.96 -9.38 20.45
C ASN A 119 -12.71 -8.56 20.09
N GLN A 120 -12.03 -8.91 18.99
CA GLN A 120 -10.85 -8.20 18.47
C GLN A 120 -11.17 -7.11 17.44
N SER A 121 -12.39 -6.60 17.40
CA SER A 121 -12.75 -5.48 16.51
C SER A 121 -12.41 -4.14 17.17
N SER A 122 -12.50 -3.02 16.44
CA SER A 122 -12.45 -1.71 17.10
C SER A 122 -13.82 -1.33 17.63
N SER A 123 -13.90 -0.90 18.89
CA SER A 123 -15.15 -0.44 19.53
C SER A 123 -15.54 1.00 19.16
N PHE A 124 -14.68 1.73 18.42
CA PHE A 124 -14.87 3.15 18.13
C PHE A 124 -15.31 3.43 16.67
N PRO A 125 -16.28 4.33 16.41
CA PRO A 125 -16.76 4.68 15.06
C PRO A 125 -15.71 5.36 14.15
N LEU A 126 -14.57 5.79 14.71
CA LEU A 126 -13.41 6.32 13.97
C LEU A 126 -12.18 5.39 14.02
N ASN A 127 -12.35 4.13 14.46
CA ASN A 127 -11.29 3.11 14.45
C ASN A 127 -10.06 3.47 15.35
N TYR A 128 -10.32 4.04 16.54
CA TYR A 128 -9.31 4.52 17.50
C TYR A 128 -9.00 3.59 18.68
N SER A 129 -9.49 2.35 18.71
CA SER A 129 -9.07 1.37 19.74
C SER A 129 -8.01 0.43 19.17
N SER A 130 -6.97 0.10 19.93
CA SER A 130 -5.96 -0.84 19.46
C SER A 130 -6.57 -2.23 19.30
N THR A 131 -6.66 -2.65 18.05
CA THR A 131 -7.10 -3.98 17.66
C THR A 131 -5.87 -4.77 17.26
N ILE A 132 -5.77 -6.04 17.67
CA ILE A 132 -4.75 -6.92 17.09
C ILE A 132 -5.08 -7.31 15.64
N ASN A 133 -6.32 -7.08 15.19
CA ASN A 133 -6.82 -7.53 13.92
C ASN A 133 -6.63 -6.47 12.81
N PHE A 134 -5.40 -6.40 12.32
CA PHE A 134 -5.06 -5.60 11.13
C PHE A 134 -5.10 -6.39 9.83
N TRP A 135 -5.69 -7.59 9.81
CA TRP A 135 -5.65 -8.49 8.65
C TRP A 135 -6.10 -7.80 7.36
N SER A 136 -7.32 -7.26 7.34
CA SER A 136 -7.89 -6.63 6.14
C SER A 136 -7.13 -5.38 5.71
N THR A 137 -6.64 -4.59 6.67
CA THR A 137 -5.81 -3.40 6.38
C THR A 137 -4.51 -3.83 5.70
N LEU A 138 -3.77 -4.76 6.31
CA LEU A 138 -2.45 -5.17 5.84
C LEU A 138 -2.53 -5.86 4.47
N TYR A 139 -3.52 -6.74 4.25
CA TYR A 139 -3.70 -7.35 2.93
C TYR A 139 -4.19 -6.37 1.86
N SER A 140 -5.01 -5.38 2.22
CA SER A 140 -5.37 -4.30 1.29
C SER A 140 -4.15 -3.47 0.89
N THR A 141 -3.23 -3.21 1.83
CA THR A 141 -1.97 -2.52 1.54
C THR A 141 -1.04 -3.40 0.70
N ILE A 142 -0.91 -4.70 1.01
CA ILE A 142 -0.14 -5.65 0.19
C ILE A 142 -0.68 -5.71 -1.25
N GLN A 143 -2.00 -5.68 -1.44
CA GLN A 143 -2.57 -5.61 -2.79
C GLN A 143 -2.07 -4.38 -3.56
N LYS A 144 -2.00 -3.20 -2.93
CA LYS A 144 -1.45 -1.99 -3.56
C LYS A 144 0.02 -2.15 -3.93
N THR A 145 0.83 -2.79 -3.08
CA THR A 145 2.24 -3.08 -3.40
C THR A 145 2.37 -4.02 -4.62
N ASN A 146 1.47 -5.00 -4.77
CA ASN A 146 1.46 -5.89 -5.92
C ASN A 146 1.02 -5.16 -7.20
N ILE A 147 0.03 -4.26 -7.10
CA ILE A 147 -0.39 -3.39 -8.21
C ILE A 147 0.78 -2.50 -8.65
N PHE A 148 1.53 -1.94 -7.71
CA PHE A 148 2.73 -1.17 -8.02
C PHE A 148 3.74 -1.99 -8.82
N PHE A 149 4.13 -3.18 -8.34
CA PHE A 149 5.11 -4.02 -9.05
C PHE A 149 4.60 -4.54 -10.40
N GLN A 150 3.28 -4.69 -10.57
CA GLN A 150 2.69 -5.05 -11.86
C GLN A 150 2.84 -3.94 -12.91
N ASN A 151 2.90 -2.67 -12.49
CA ASN A 151 2.81 -1.52 -13.39
C ASN A 151 4.05 -0.63 -13.45
N ILE A 152 4.94 -0.67 -12.45
CA ILE A 152 6.08 0.25 -12.32
C ILE A 152 7.03 0.25 -13.53
N GLU A 153 7.11 -0.86 -14.27
CA GLU A 153 7.94 -0.95 -15.49
C GLU A 153 7.38 -0.15 -16.68
N LYS A 154 6.16 0.38 -16.58
CA LYS A 154 5.53 1.25 -17.60
C LYS A 154 5.90 2.74 -17.44
N VAL A 155 6.39 3.13 -16.27
CA VAL A 155 6.65 4.54 -15.92
C VAL A 155 7.85 5.07 -16.70
N ASP A 156 7.76 6.30 -17.20
CA ASP A 156 8.89 6.96 -17.85
C ASP A 156 10.03 7.19 -16.86
N THR A 157 11.20 6.65 -17.17
CA THR A 157 12.39 6.77 -16.31
C THR A 157 13.29 7.94 -16.70
N THR A 158 12.96 8.66 -17.78
CA THR A 158 13.74 9.77 -18.31
C THR A 158 13.87 10.88 -17.27
N GLY A 159 15.06 11.06 -16.70
CA GLY A 159 15.33 12.06 -15.66
C GLY A 159 14.87 11.68 -14.24
N ALA A 160 14.22 10.52 -14.05
CA ALA A 160 13.68 10.07 -12.76
C ALA A 160 14.12 8.63 -12.38
N ALA A 161 15.11 8.05 -13.07
CA ALA A 161 15.52 6.66 -12.87
C ALA A 161 15.93 6.34 -11.43
N ALA A 162 16.63 7.25 -10.75
CA ALA A 162 17.03 7.07 -9.35
C ALA A 162 15.81 7.08 -8.42
N ASP A 163 14.85 7.99 -8.64
CA ASP A 163 13.63 8.06 -7.83
C ASP A 163 12.75 6.82 -8.04
N ILE A 164 12.65 6.32 -9.26
CA ILE A 164 11.92 5.07 -9.56
C ILE A 164 12.60 3.86 -8.93
N SER A 165 13.94 3.80 -8.96
CA SER A 165 14.70 2.77 -8.24
C SER A 165 14.42 2.83 -6.73
N ASN A 166 14.47 4.03 -6.15
CA ASN A 166 14.14 4.24 -4.74
C ASN A 166 12.71 3.81 -4.44
N MET A 167 11.72 4.23 -5.23
CA MET A 167 10.31 3.82 -5.08
C MET A 167 10.15 2.29 -5.08
N LYS A 168 10.85 1.56 -5.95
CA LYS A 168 10.85 0.08 -5.93
C LYS A 168 11.39 -0.47 -4.61
N GLY A 169 12.50 0.08 -4.12
CA GLY A 169 13.08 -0.30 -2.82
C GLY A 169 12.16 0.04 -1.64
N GLU A 170 11.52 1.20 -1.67
CA GLU A 170 10.56 1.65 -0.67
C GLU A 170 9.35 0.69 -0.61
N VAL A 171 8.77 0.33 -1.75
CA VAL A 171 7.62 -0.59 -1.80
C VAL A 171 7.99 -2.00 -1.34
N HIS A 172 9.19 -2.50 -1.66
CA HIS A 172 9.68 -3.77 -1.09
C HIS A 172 9.77 -3.70 0.45
N PHE A 173 10.34 -2.63 0.99
CA PHE A 173 10.41 -2.43 2.44
C PHE A 173 9.02 -2.35 3.08
N LEU A 174 8.07 -1.63 2.48
CA LEU A 174 6.72 -1.50 3.03
C LEU A 174 5.95 -2.83 2.97
N ARG A 175 6.13 -3.62 1.89
CA ARG A 175 5.56 -4.98 1.81
C ARG A 175 6.17 -5.89 2.88
N ALA A 176 7.49 -5.83 3.08
CA ALA A 176 8.18 -6.54 4.16
C ALA A 176 7.64 -6.15 5.55
N LEU A 177 7.42 -4.85 5.78
CA LEU A 177 6.86 -4.33 7.03
C LEU A 177 5.43 -4.84 7.25
N CYS A 178 4.58 -4.82 6.22
CA CYS A 178 3.22 -5.37 6.33
C CYS A 178 3.21 -6.87 6.68
N TYR A 179 4.07 -7.65 6.03
CA TYR A 179 4.22 -9.07 6.36
C TYR A 179 4.82 -9.31 7.74
N PHE A 180 5.74 -8.47 8.21
CA PHE A 180 6.24 -8.53 9.58
C PHE A 180 5.14 -8.25 10.62
N GLU A 181 4.29 -7.25 10.36
CA GLU A 181 3.12 -6.96 11.19
C GLU A 181 2.12 -8.13 11.22
N LEU A 182 1.91 -8.80 10.08
CA LEU A 182 1.10 -10.03 10.04
C LEU A 182 1.77 -11.18 10.81
N LEU A 183 3.06 -11.40 10.59
CA LEU A 183 3.84 -12.49 11.19
C LEU A 183 3.82 -12.44 12.72
N LYS A 184 4.04 -11.26 13.30
CA LYS A 184 4.10 -11.10 14.76
C LYS A 184 2.74 -11.23 15.44
N ARG A 185 1.63 -11.11 14.68
CA ARG A 185 0.25 -11.17 15.20
C ARG A 185 -0.41 -12.53 14.97
N PHE A 186 -0.19 -13.13 13.80
CA PHE A 186 -0.89 -14.33 13.36
C PHE A 186 0.04 -15.54 13.13
N GLY A 187 1.35 -15.36 13.24
CA GLY A 187 2.32 -16.37 12.80
C GLY A 187 2.40 -16.46 11.27
N GLY A 188 2.61 -17.65 10.72
CA GLY A 188 2.66 -17.83 9.26
C GLY A 188 1.34 -17.41 8.58
N VAL A 189 1.42 -16.83 7.38
CA VAL A 189 0.26 -16.28 6.65
C VAL A 189 0.34 -16.57 5.15
N PRO A 190 -0.77 -16.51 4.38
CA PRO A 190 -0.71 -16.61 2.93
C PRO A 190 0.19 -15.55 2.28
N LEU A 191 1.11 -15.99 1.43
CA LEU A 191 2.01 -15.10 0.68
C LEU A 191 1.38 -14.77 -0.67
N ILE A 192 0.94 -13.52 -0.83
CA ILE A 192 0.24 -13.02 -2.01
C ILE A 192 1.16 -12.03 -2.72
N THR A 193 1.73 -12.47 -3.84
CA THR A 193 2.71 -11.70 -4.62
C THR A 193 2.18 -11.27 -5.99
N LYS A 194 0.89 -11.50 -6.24
CA LYS A 194 0.19 -11.13 -7.48
C LYS A 194 -1.06 -10.31 -7.19
N VAL A 195 -1.59 -9.68 -8.23
CA VAL A 195 -2.88 -9.00 -8.20
C VAL A 195 -3.96 -10.00 -8.64
N TYR A 196 -5.01 -10.16 -7.85
CA TYR A 196 -6.20 -10.90 -8.29
C TYR A 196 -7.12 -10.00 -9.10
N THR A 197 -7.73 -10.60 -10.12
CA THR A 197 -8.68 -9.97 -11.03
C THR A 197 -10.03 -10.66 -10.92
N SER A 198 -11.05 -10.10 -11.56
CA SER A 198 -12.38 -10.73 -11.66
C SER A 198 -12.37 -12.07 -12.42
N ALA A 199 -11.29 -12.36 -13.17
CA ALA A 199 -11.08 -13.64 -13.84
C ALA A 199 -10.64 -14.74 -12.86
N ASP A 200 -10.00 -14.39 -11.75
CA ASP A 200 -9.58 -15.35 -10.73
C ASP A 200 -10.80 -15.84 -9.93
N LYS A 201 -11.20 -17.09 -10.18
CA LYS A 201 -12.39 -17.69 -9.56
C LYS A 201 -12.11 -18.38 -8.23
N THR A 202 -10.85 -18.58 -7.89
CA THR A 202 -10.44 -19.30 -6.68
C THR A 202 -9.21 -18.67 -6.07
N PHE A 203 -9.19 -18.61 -4.73
CA PHE A 203 -8.03 -18.30 -3.93
C PHE A 203 -7.40 -19.61 -3.47
N THR A 204 -6.16 -19.89 -3.90
CA THR A 204 -5.49 -21.19 -3.73
C THR A 204 -4.28 -21.13 -2.81
N GLU A 205 -3.90 -19.92 -2.40
CA GLU A 205 -2.72 -19.62 -1.63
C GLU A 205 -2.93 -20.07 -0.18
N ALA A 206 -2.36 -21.23 0.13
CA ALA A 206 -2.41 -21.79 1.47
C ALA A 206 -1.64 -20.89 2.45
N ARG A 207 -2.00 -21.01 3.74
CA ARG A 207 -1.25 -20.36 4.81
C ARG A 207 0.17 -20.92 4.84
N ALA A 208 1.16 -20.06 4.61
CA ALA A 208 2.56 -20.44 4.75
C ALA A 208 2.90 -20.64 6.23
N SER A 209 3.96 -21.38 6.49
CA SER A 209 4.55 -21.52 7.82
C SER A 209 5.18 -20.21 8.30
N TRP A 210 5.51 -20.17 9.59
CA TRP A 210 6.20 -19.02 10.18
C TRP A 210 7.57 -18.80 9.52
N ASP A 211 8.33 -19.88 9.30
CA ASP A 211 9.65 -19.83 8.66
C ASP A 211 9.58 -19.37 7.20
N GLU A 212 8.62 -19.88 6.41
CA GLU A 212 8.43 -19.43 5.02
C GLU A 212 8.05 -17.95 4.94
N THR A 213 7.21 -17.49 5.87
CA THR A 213 6.83 -16.07 5.94
C THR A 213 8.03 -15.20 6.35
N ARG A 214 8.85 -15.63 7.33
CA ARG A 214 10.11 -14.97 7.69
C ARG A 214 11.02 -14.86 6.47
N ASP A 215 11.23 -15.96 5.75
CA ASP A 215 12.16 -16.02 4.62
C ASP A 215 11.70 -15.11 3.47
N TYR A 216 10.39 -15.02 3.24
CA TYR A 216 9.81 -14.04 2.33
C TYR A 216 10.05 -12.58 2.78
N ILE A 217 9.90 -12.26 4.07
CA ILE A 217 10.21 -10.91 4.56
C ILE A 217 11.71 -10.61 4.37
N LEU A 218 12.60 -11.58 4.61
CA LEU A 218 14.04 -11.42 4.40
C LEU A 218 14.41 -11.19 2.93
N SER A 219 13.72 -11.83 1.99
CA SER A 219 13.95 -11.62 0.55
C SER A 219 13.50 -10.22 0.12
N GLU A 220 12.35 -9.75 0.61
CA GLU A 220 11.87 -8.38 0.36
C GLU A 220 12.82 -7.32 0.93
N ILE A 221 13.32 -7.52 2.15
CA ILE A 221 14.35 -6.65 2.75
C ILE A 221 15.62 -6.63 1.89
N THR A 222 16.03 -7.77 1.36
CA THR A 222 17.23 -7.88 0.52
C THR A 222 17.05 -7.11 -0.79
N ALA A 223 15.88 -7.22 -1.42
CA ALA A 223 15.52 -6.46 -2.61
C ALA A 223 15.48 -4.95 -2.32
N ALA A 224 14.93 -4.54 -1.18
CA ALA A 224 14.90 -3.14 -0.77
C ALA A 224 16.31 -2.55 -0.56
N ILE A 225 17.20 -3.26 0.13
CA ILE A 225 18.58 -2.80 0.40
C ILE A 225 19.36 -2.56 -0.89
N ALA A 226 19.11 -3.34 -1.95
CA ALA A 226 19.79 -3.19 -3.23
C ALA A 226 19.41 -1.90 -3.98
N LEU A 227 18.29 -1.28 -3.61
CA LEU A 227 17.68 -0.17 -4.36
C LEU A 227 17.63 1.15 -3.57
N LEU A 228 17.65 1.08 -2.24
CA LEU A 228 17.52 2.25 -1.37
C LEU A 228 18.84 2.94 -1.09
N PRO A 229 18.83 4.27 -0.84
CA PRO A 229 20.02 4.98 -0.40
C PRO A 229 20.27 4.75 1.10
N LYS A 230 21.49 5.07 1.54
CA LYS A 230 21.82 5.13 2.98
C LYS A 230 21.11 6.30 3.67
N ALA A 231 21.01 7.44 2.98
CA ALA A 231 20.31 8.64 3.41
C ALA A 231 19.83 9.42 2.17
N TYR A 232 18.71 10.10 2.29
CA TYR A 232 18.23 11.04 1.27
C TYR A 232 18.90 12.41 1.47
N ALA A 233 19.08 13.15 0.37
CA ALA A 233 19.74 14.46 0.40
C ALA A 233 18.83 15.58 0.90
N SER A 234 17.51 15.47 0.65
CA SER A 234 16.53 16.49 1.01
C SER A 234 15.77 16.11 2.27
N SER A 235 15.53 17.09 3.14
CA SER A 235 14.65 16.92 4.30
C SER A 235 13.18 16.70 3.91
N SER A 236 12.79 17.01 2.65
CA SER A 236 11.46 16.66 2.12
C SER A 236 11.23 15.16 1.99
N ASP A 237 12.31 14.37 1.96
CA ASP A 237 12.27 12.90 1.90
C ASP A 237 12.33 12.26 3.29
N ASN A 238 12.31 13.06 4.35
CA ASN A 238 12.25 12.55 5.71
C ASN A 238 11.06 11.59 5.86
N GLY A 239 11.31 10.44 6.50
CA GLY A 239 10.31 9.39 6.68
C GLY A 239 10.20 8.39 5.54
N LYS A 240 10.92 8.57 4.42
CA LYS A 240 11.11 7.50 3.44
C LYS A 240 12.05 6.42 3.98
N ALA A 241 11.85 5.19 3.51
CA ALA A 241 12.65 4.04 3.90
C ALA A 241 14.10 4.15 3.39
N THR A 242 15.08 3.82 4.22
CA THR A 242 16.50 3.77 3.86
C THR A 242 17.05 2.36 4.05
N ILE A 243 18.31 2.14 3.64
CA ILE A 243 19.05 0.91 3.99
C ILE A 243 19.03 0.68 5.52
N GLY A 244 19.14 1.74 6.32
CA GLY A 244 19.10 1.64 7.78
C GLY A 244 17.75 1.11 8.29
N ALA A 245 16.64 1.59 7.74
CA ALA A 245 15.31 1.08 8.05
C ALA A 245 15.16 -0.41 7.74
N CYS A 246 15.69 -0.85 6.60
CA CYS A 246 15.67 -2.26 6.18
C CYS A 246 16.48 -3.15 7.11
N LEU A 247 17.71 -2.74 7.47
CA LEU A 247 18.57 -3.48 8.38
C LEU A 247 17.99 -3.54 9.80
N ALA A 248 17.35 -2.47 10.25
CA ALA A 248 16.68 -2.44 11.55
C ALA A 248 15.47 -3.39 11.59
N LEU A 249 14.65 -3.43 10.53
CA LEU A 249 13.56 -4.39 10.41
C LEU A 249 14.10 -5.84 10.37
N LYS A 250 15.18 -6.08 9.62
CA LYS A 250 15.87 -7.37 9.57
C LYS A 250 16.33 -7.82 10.96
N SER A 251 16.98 -6.93 11.70
CA SER A 251 17.45 -7.19 13.06
C SER A 251 16.28 -7.58 13.96
N ARG A 252 15.16 -6.86 13.90
CA ARG A 252 13.97 -7.16 14.70
C ARG A 252 13.34 -8.50 14.32
N LEU A 253 13.20 -8.80 13.04
CA LEU A 253 12.69 -10.10 12.56
C LEU A 253 13.55 -11.27 13.01
N LEU A 254 14.88 -11.15 12.88
CA LEU A 254 15.80 -12.22 13.29
C LEU A 254 15.84 -12.41 14.81
N LEU A 255 15.63 -11.34 15.58
CA LEU A 255 15.46 -11.45 17.02
C LEU A 255 14.22 -12.28 17.39
N TYR A 256 13.10 -12.07 16.69
CA TYR A 256 11.91 -12.94 16.83
C TYR A 256 12.25 -14.39 16.47
N ALA A 257 12.97 -14.61 15.37
CA ALA A 257 13.39 -15.96 14.93
C ALA A 257 14.30 -16.68 15.93
N ALA A 258 15.08 -15.93 16.72
CA ALA A 258 15.97 -16.45 17.75
C ALA A 258 15.27 -16.70 19.09
N SER A 259 14.10 -16.09 19.32
CA SER A 259 13.35 -16.21 20.57
C SER A 259 12.92 -17.65 20.87
N PRO A 260 12.71 -18.03 22.14
CA PRO A 260 12.32 -19.39 22.52
C PRO A 260 11.05 -19.90 21.82
N ALA A 261 10.12 -19.01 21.46
CA ALA A 261 8.88 -19.34 20.76
C ALA A 261 9.13 -19.93 19.36
N TYR A 262 10.17 -19.46 18.67
CA TYR A 262 10.49 -19.86 17.30
C TYR A 262 11.85 -20.58 17.17
N ASN A 263 12.59 -20.69 18.27
CA ASN A 263 13.88 -21.39 18.40
C ASN A 263 13.86 -22.32 19.63
N PRO A 264 12.99 -23.35 19.68
CA PRO A 264 12.82 -24.19 20.86
C PRO A 264 14.06 -25.03 21.21
N THR A 265 14.92 -25.31 20.22
CA THR A 265 16.20 -26.00 20.41
C THR A 265 17.34 -25.08 20.85
N ASN A 266 17.07 -23.77 20.97
CA ASN A 266 18.05 -22.73 21.29
C ASN A 266 19.30 -22.80 20.39
N ASP A 267 19.09 -22.93 19.08
CA ASP A 267 20.17 -22.84 18.10
C ASP A 267 20.83 -21.46 18.20
N ARG A 268 22.10 -21.46 18.62
CA ARG A 268 22.91 -20.25 18.82
C ARG A 268 23.17 -19.50 17.51
N SER A 269 23.09 -20.17 16.36
CA SER A 269 23.28 -19.52 15.06
C SER A 269 22.24 -18.43 14.79
N ARG A 270 21.00 -18.60 15.30
CA ARG A 270 19.92 -17.62 15.14
C ARG A 270 20.15 -16.36 15.96
N TRP A 271 20.69 -16.51 17.17
CA TRP A 271 21.11 -15.38 18.00
C TRP A 271 22.27 -14.61 17.35
N GLN A 272 23.23 -15.34 16.76
CA GLN A 272 24.34 -14.73 16.03
C GLN A 272 23.82 -13.93 14.82
N ALA A 273 22.91 -14.50 14.02
CA ALA A 273 22.32 -13.81 12.87
C ALA A 273 21.56 -12.53 13.29
N ALA A 274 20.85 -12.55 14.41
CA ALA A 274 20.19 -11.37 14.96
C ALA A 274 21.21 -10.30 15.40
N ALA A 275 22.29 -10.70 16.07
CA ALA A 275 23.36 -9.81 16.49
C ALA A 275 24.11 -9.19 15.31
N ASP A 276 24.40 -9.98 14.26
CA ASP A 276 25.06 -9.51 13.04
C ASP A 276 24.20 -8.50 12.29
N ALA A 277 22.88 -8.71 12.24
CA ALA A 277 21.95 -7.76 11.64
C ALA A 277 21.86 -6.44 12.44
N ALA A 278 21.87 -6.50 13.77
CA ALA A 278 21.93 -5.30 14.60
C ALA A 278 23.27 -4.56 14.42
N LYS A 279 24.37 -5.29 14.36
CA LYS A 279 25.71 -4.74 14.12
C LYS A 279 25.79 -4.05 12.75
N ALA A 280 25.14 -4.59 11.72
CA ALA A 280 25.10 -3.95 10.41
C ALA A 280 24.44 -2.56 10.46
N VAL A 281 23.44 -2.34 11.32
CA VAL A 281 22.85 -1.00 11.53
C VAL A 281 23.86 -0.06 12.19
N ILE A 282 24.58 -0.52 13.21
CA ILE A 282 25.60 0.26 13.91
C ILE A 282 26.75 0.63 12.96
N ASP A 283 27.21 -0.33 12.17
CA ASP A 283 28.33 -0.17 11.25
C ASP A 283 27.99 0.72 10.03
N LEU A 284 26.71 1.08 9.82
CA LEU A 284 26.36 2.12 8.85
C LEU A 284 26.92 3.49 9.22
N GLY A 285 27.16 3.75 10.52
CA GLY A 285 27.66 5.04 11.02
C GLY A 285 26.74 6.23 10.70
N GLN A 286 25.44 5.99 10.48
CA GLN A 286 24.43 7.01 10.19
C GLN A 286 23.66 7.47 11.43
N TYR A 287 23.68 6.68 12.50
CA TYR A 287 22.84 6.87 13.69
C TYR A 287 23.71 6.98 14.94
N ALA A 288 23.23 7.73 15.92
CA ALA A 288 23.86 7.89 17.23
C ALA A 288 22.79 8.06 18.30
N LEU A 289 23.06 7.53 19.49
CA LEU A 289 22.20 7.73 20.65
C LEU A 289 22.06 9.23 20.95
N TYR A 290 20.82 9.66 21.14
CA TYR A 290 20.55 11.06 21.37
C TYR A 290 21.10 11.49 22.74
N GLY A 291 21.90 12.56 22.77
CA GLY A 291 22.43 13.13 24.01
C GLY A 291 23.73 12.54 24.57
N GLU A 292 24.46 11.69 23.84
CA GLU A 292 25.86 11.37 24.21
C GLU A 292 26.80 12.60 24.14
N ALA A 293 26.38 13.68 23.48
CA ALA A 293 27.00 15.00 23.58
C ALA A 293 26.41 15.79 24.77
N SER A 294 27.01 15.62 25.95
CA SER A 294 27.02 16.39 27.23
C SER A 294 25.93 17.40 27.65
N ASP A 295 24.86 17.68 26.90
CA ASP A 295 23.88 18.74 27.21
C ASP A 295 22.47 18.51 26.61
N GLN A 296 22.12 17.27 26.29
CA GLN A 296 20.77 16.94 25.82
C GLN A 296 20.14 15.84 26.69
N SER A 297 19.18 16.25 27.50
CA SER A 297 18.35 15.37 28.31
C SER A 297 17.45 14.50 27.41
N LEU A 298 17.22 13.24 27.83
CA LEU A 298 16.37 12.25 27.14
C LEU A 298 15.00 12.80 26.70
N ASN A 299 14.46 13.79 27.42
CA ASN A 299 13.20 14.46 27.10
C ASN A 299 13.17 15.11 25.70
N LYS A 300 14.33 15.45 25.12
CA LYS A 300 14.42 16.09 23.81
C LYS A 300 14.35 15.12 22.63
N VAL A 301 14.62 13.82 22.83
CA VAL A 301 14.46 12.76 21.80
C VAL A 301 13.12 12.87 21.09
N PHE A 302 12.06 13.12 21.85
CA PHE A 302 10.70 13.11 21.36
C PHE A 302 10.24 14.48 20.82
N LEU A 303 11.04 15.53 21.06
CA LEU A 303 10.73 16.90 20.66
C LEU A 303 11.50 17.29 19.39
N ASP A 304 12.66 16.70 19.18
CA ASP A 304 13.52 16.97 18.03
C ASP A 304 13.24 15.93 16.93
N PRO A 305 12.44 16.28 15.90
CA PRO A 305 12.04 15.33 14.87
C PRO A 305 13.24 14.94 14.01
N PHE A 306 13.30 13.66 13.61
CA PHE A 306 14.39 13.12 12.78
C PHE A 306 15.79 13.36 13.35
N ASN A 307 15.93 13.25 14.68
CA ASN A 307 17.23 13.31 15.34
C ASN A 307 18.10 12.08 15.01
N SER A 308 19.34 12.07 15.52
CA SER A 308 20.36 11.04 15.22
C SER A 308 19.97 9.61 15.60
N GLU A 309 18.98 9.41 16.46
CA GLU A 309 18.51 8.09 16.90
C GLU A 309 17.37 7.55 16.00
N VAL A 310 16.73 8.42 15.21
CA VAL A 310 15.57 8.07 14.39
C VAL A 310 15.99 7.33 13.13
N ILE A 311 15.71 6.03 13.06
CA ILE A 311 15.98 5.20 11.87
C ILE A 311 14.87 5.31 10.83
N PHE A 312 13.61 5.23 11.27
CA PHE A 312 12.44 5.30 10.39
C PHE A 312 11.24 5.86 11.17
N ALA A 313 10.60 6.91 10.65
CA ALA A 313 9.48 7.55 11.32
C ALA A 313 8.44 8.03 10.33
N ARG A 314 7.18 8.08 10.77
CA ARG A 314 6.09 8.67 10.00
C ARG A 314 6.08 10.18 10.18
N VAL A 315 5.98 10.92 9.07
CA VAL A 315 5.84 12.38 9.09
C VAL A 315 4.38 12.76 9.33
N PHE A 316 4.16 13.73 10.23
CA PHE A 316 2.87 14.37 10.47
C PHE A 316 2.92 15.80 9.97
N SER A 317 1.86 16.24 9.29
CA SER A 317 1.80 17.61 8.75
C SER A 317 0.68 18.45 9.37
N GLY A 318 -0.18 17.85 10.23
CA GLY A 318 -1.29 18.54 10.88
C GLY A 318 -2.43 18.95 9.94
N THR A 319 -2.29 18.67 8.64
CA THR A 319 -3.24 19.08 7.60
C THR A 319 -4.40 18.11 7.42
N SER A 320 -4.19 16.81 7.69
CA SER A 320 -5.24 15.79 7.66
C SER A 320 -6.08 15.82 8.94
N PHE A 321 -7.35 15.45 8.85
CA PHE A 321 -8.26 15.41 9.99
C PHE A 321 -7.76 14.43 11.07
N GLU A 322 -7.15 13.32 10.64
CA GLU A 322 -6.53 12.32 11.50
C GLU A 322 -5.29 12.86 12.24
N ASP A 323 -4.50 13.76 11.62
CA ASP A 323 -3.36 14.42 12.27
C ASP A 323 -3.82 15.52 13.27
N ARG A 324 -4.99 16.14 13.03
CA ARG A 324 -5.51 17.24 13.87
C ARG A 324 -5.92 16.83 15.28
N TYR A 325 -6.31 15.57 15.48
CA TYR A 325 -6.55 15.04 16.83
C TYR A 325 -5.25 14.67 17.57
N ASN A 326 -4.14 14.56 16.85
CA ASN A 326 -2.83 14.13 17.36
C ASN A 326 -1.83 15.28 17.56
N THR A 327 -2.19 16.52 17.22
CA THR A 327 -1.23 17.64 17.15
C THR A 327 -1.10 18.46 18.42
N VAL A 328 -1.80 18.14 19.52
CA VAL A 328 -1.76 19.02 20.70
C VAL A 328 -1.06 18.39 21.90
N PHE A 329 -1.50 17.27 22.47
CA PHE A 329 -0.78 16.64 23.59
C PHE A 329 -1.23 15.19 23.71
N ARG A 330 -0.27 14.24 23.76
CA ARG A 330 -0.34 12.82 24.17
C ARG A 330 0.11 11.86 23.07
N ASP A 331 1.41 11.61 23.01
CA ASP A 331 2.02 10.32 23.38
C ASP A 331 3.47 10.33 22.85
N LEU A 332 4.41 10.58 23.76
CA LEU A 332 5.83 10.75 23.44
C LEU A 332 6.51 9.41 23.12
N SER A 333 5.80 8.28 23.13
CA SER A 333 6.38 6.95 22.89
C SER A 333 6.47 6.53 21.41
N GLN A 334 5.95 7.34 20.47
CA GLN A 334 5.51 6.82 19.16
C GLN A 334 6.30 7.27 17.94
N MET A 335 7.53 7.75 18.13
CA MET A 335 8.52 7.49 17.09
C MET A 335 8.66 5.97 16.99
N VAL A 336 8.58 5.40 15.78
CA VAL A 336 9.13 4.05 15.56
C VAL A 336 10.65 4.20 15.65
N ILE A 337 11.15 4.45 16.85
CA ILE A 337 12.55 4.19 17.13
C ILE A 337 12.60 2.67 16.99
N MET A 338 13.09 2.19 15.84
CA MET A 338 13.75 0.91 15.82
C MET A 338 15.04 1.08 16.61
N ALA A 339 14.89 1.37 17.91
CA ALA A 339 15.99 1.49 18.82
C ALA A 339 16.65 0.12 18.81
N ILE A 340 17.94 0.13 18.53
CA ILE A 340 18.81 -0.93 19.00
C ILE A 340 18.49 -1.05 20.48
N VAL A 341 17.93 -2.20 20.87
CA VAL A 341 17.58 -2.56 22.26
C VAL A 341 18.61 -1.90 23.18
N PRO A 342 18.20 -1.09 24.18
CA PRO A 342 19.14 -0.35 25.00
C PRO A 342 20.17 -1.34 25.50
N ILE A 343 21.43 -1.04 25.18
CA ILE A 343 22.59 -1.88 25.44
C ILE A 343 22.67 -2.06 26.96
N MET A 344 21.99 -3.08 27.49
CA MET A 344 22.53 -3.83 28.60
C MET A 344 23.87 -4.32 28.07
N SER A 345 24.96 -3.78 28.62
CA SER A 345 26.33 -4.06 28.22
C SER A 345 26.46 -5.50 27.74
N TRP A 346 26.98 -5.70 26.53
CA TRP A 346 27.18 -7.02 25.91
C TRP A 346 27.75 -8.09 26.89
N SER A 347 28.51 -7.64 27.89
CA SER A 347 29.02 -8.44 29.01
C SER A 347 27.96 -9.10 29.91
N LYS A 348 26.75 -8.55 30.05
CA LYS A 348 25.63 -9.13 30.81
C LYS A 348 24.88 -10.21 30.01
N TRP A 349 24.67 -9.99 28.71
CA TRP A 349 24.07 -10.99 27.82
C TRP A 349 24.96 -12.24 27.67
N LEU A 350 26.27 -12.05 27.52
CA LEU A 350 27.24 -13.17 27.49
C LEU A 350 27.25 -13.98 28.80
N LYS A 351 26.96 -13.36 29.95
CA LYS A 351 26.86 -14.04 31.25
C LYS A 351 25.58 -14.86 31.43
N LEU A 352 24.50 -14.53 30.72
CA LEU A 352 23.27 -15.33 30.71
C LEU A 352 23.31 -16.48 29.69
N SER A 353 24.31 -16.48 28.80
CA SER A 353 24.54 -17.53 27.78
C SER A 353 25.57 -18.61 28.19
N LYS A 354 26.10 -18.49 29.41
CA LYS A 354 26.89 -19.51 30.11
C LYS A 354 26.01 -20.09 31.21
#